data_AF-A0A2E0US58-F1
#
_entry.id   AF-A0A2E0US58-F1
#
_cell.length_a   1.000
_cell.length_b   1.000
_cell.length_c   1.000
_cell.angle_alpha   90.00
_cell.angle_beta   90.00
_cell.angle_gamma   90.00
#
_symmetry.space_group_name_H-M   'P 1'
#
loop_
_entity.id
_entity.type
_entity.pdbx_description
1 polymer ?
#
loop_
_entity_poly.entity_id
_entity_poly.type
_entity_poly.pdbx_seq_one_letter_code
_entity_poly.pdbx_strand_id
1 'polypeptide(L)'
;MITSKYGFQNKTQLLSLVLMASLLVTMLAACSPPLETGLPEPSFGPPSFAEPTLTPIPTLPPFDETSVVFEEERHTRTEFCARTFDMHKTSYGALTISIADNLVEPQDTKQLAVGVEKRYTELSIRFPEFMQHPVTVFILSNPAVGECYSRYQYVFVDPDELDSRKILEDLLGAGSGTSEYWVRSGLASLVLGEEPDQAVLQTWYETTDDLDMTGLFYARFLEDWATEEELEIARMSAASLVRYAMEVESISPDKFVEQVNNNVRTRWLASLGVDREVTYPYDGRFTGFVYSQRSDCSLLVQTLNIQYCLNRMVDQEYFDELSEAEFLIDHVYYGRKALVEYLLAEAPSIDHLIDPEEKIIIEVKETSRFLGNTSGNIITIQRSAVYYYVLHEIVHTFNWGDIWEFNTLWLNEGFAEYLGKLLPIYQQTAKRCIYQDFNRFFHDEEMNTDPTISSWYFLDAEQFESAQLWYRANGGEMDNEESINPRLYTDAVAFATMYRDAHGGSRRIPIGLKYSVLSPNNNLEGQKGLELSYTQAAAFIGWLCDTYTLDRVLDVYVNNAEGGKLDGKSYEELKTDWQDYLISRGEGITIPGQP
;
A
#
# COMPACT_ATOMS: atom_id res chain seq x y z
N MET A 1 6.76 59.41 -7.38
CA MET A 1 8.09 59.70 -7.96
C MET A 1 8.97 60.24 -6.86
N ILE A 2 9.79 59.37 -6.28
CA ILE A 2 10.33 59.46 -4.93
C ILE A 2 11.87 59.30 -4.99
N THR A 3 12.53 60.21 -4.26
CA THR A 3 13.89 60.28 -3.65
C THR A 3 14.71 58.98 -3.51
N SER A 4 16.02 58.96 -3.82
CA SER A 4 17.21 59.29 -2.99
C SER A 4 17.69 58.23 -1.97
N LYS A 5 19.02 57.99 -1.99
CA LYS A 5 19.93 57.49 -0.92
C LYS A 5 19.78 56.04 -0.43
N TYR A 6 20.93 55.34 -0.33
CA TYR A 6 21.41 54.37 0.68
C TYR A 6 22.58 53.59 0.01
N GLY A 7 23.84 53.53 0.46
CA GLY A 7 24.40 53.77 1.79
C GLY A 7 24.17 52.57 2.69
N PHE A 8 25.25 51.84 3.04
CA PHE A 8 25.34 50.67 3.93
C PHE A 8 24.97 49.29 3.37
N GLN A 9 25.98 48.50 2.97
CA GLN A 9 26.04 47.05 3.19
C GLN A 9 27.43 46.53 2.83
N ASN A 10 28.40 46.70 3.74
CA ASN A 10 29.75 46.13 3.59
C ASN A 10 30.31 45.64 4.94
N LYS A 11 29.44 45.12 5.82
CA LYS A 11 29.84 44.63 7.17
C LYS A 11 29.24 43.28 7.60
N THR A 12 28.60 42.53 6.70
CA THR A 12 28.00 41.21 7.03
C THR A 12 28.69 40.01 6.38
N GLN A 13 29.69 40.20 5.52
CA GLN A 13 30.44 39.08 4.92
C GLN A 13 31.72 38.68 5.68
N LEU A 14 32.06 39.34 6.79
CA LEU A 14 33.25 39.01 7.58
C LEU A 14 32.95 38.25 8.89
N LEU A 15 31.68 38.11 9.30
CA LEU A 15 31.30 37.35 10.50
C LEU A 15 30.96 35.88 10.21
N SER A 16 30.57 35.54 8.98
CA SER A 16 30.18 34.17 8.59
C SER A 16 31.38 33.25 8.31
N LEU A 17 32.57 33.82 8.08
CA LEU A 17 33.81 33.08 7.82
C LEU A 17 34.60 32.74 9.09
N VAL A 18 34.26 33.34 10.23
CA VAL A 18 34.90 33.06 11.54
C VAL A 18 34.12 32.02 12.34
N LEU A 19 32.81 31.83 12.08
CA LEU A 19 32.00 30.80 12.74
C LEU A 19 32.15 29.39 12.12
N MET A 20 32.58 29.28 10.85
CA MET A 20 32.82 27.97 10.20
C MET A 20 34.17 27.34 10.55
N ALA A 21 35.11 28.08 11.16
CA ALA A 21 36.42 27.56 11.54
C ALA A 21 36.49 26.96 12.96
N SER A 22 35.42 27.06 13.75
CA SER A 22 35.36 26.61 15.15
C SER A 22 34.56 25.32 15.40
N LEU A 23 34.09 24.63 14.34
CA LEU A 23 33.35 23.37 14.44
C LEU A 23 34.11 22.14 13.87
N LEU A 24 35.39 22.29 13.53
CA LEU A 24 36.24 21.25 12.94
C LEU A 24 37.40 20.81 13.86
N VAL A 25 37.26 20.98 15.18
CA VAL A 25 38.25 20.49 16.16
C VAL A 25 37.55 19.77 17.31
N THR A 26 36.87 18.67 16.99
CA THR A 26 36.69 17.52 17.90
C THR A 26 36.34 16.33 17.03
N MET A 27 37.30 15.44 16.75
CA MET A 27 37.16 13.98 16.60
C MET A 27 38.43 13.43 15.92
N LEU A 28 39.50 13.23 16.70
CA LEU A 28 40.54 12.24 16.38
C LEU A 28 41.03 11.62 17.69
N ALA A 29 40.47 10.45 18.01
CA ALA A 29 40.99 9.34 18.82
C ALA A 29 39.78 8.40 19.07
N ALA A 30 39.77 7.09 18.83
CA ALA A 30 40.84 6.13 18.66
C ALA A 30 40.31 4.84 17.97
N CYS A 31 41.27 3.98 17.62
CA CYS A 31 41.22 2.65 17.03
C CYS A 31 40.09 1.68 17.45
N SER A 32 39.69 0.86 16.48
CA SER A 32 38.77 -0.30 16.54
C SER A 32 39.24 -1.45 17.46
N PRO A 33 38.33 -2.35 17.86
CA PRO A 33 38.29 -3.71 17.30
C PRO A 33 36.83 -4.21 17.00
N PRO A 34 36.60 -5.44 16.49
CA PRO A 34 35.60 -5.75 15.46
C PRO A 34 34.16 -5.84 16.00
N LEU A 35 33.21 -5.39 15.19
CA LEU A 35 31.78 -5.54 15.48
C LEU A 35 31.28 -6.87 14.88
N GLU A 36 30.77 -7.74 15.74
CA GLU A 36 29.89 -8.85 15.37
C GLU A 36 28.66 -8.29 14.65
N THR A 37 28.38 -8.82 13.46
CA THR A 37 27.17 -8.52 12.68
C THR A 37 25.97 -9.25 13.29
N GLY A 38 25.35 -8.62 14.28
CA GLY A 38 23.97 -8.84 14.66
C GLY A 38 23.25 -7.51 14.56
N LEU A 39 22.60 -7.24 13.43
CA LEU A 39 21.70 -6.09 13.31
C LEU A 39 20.50 -6.36 14.24
N PRO A 40 20.19 -5.48 15.21
CA PRO A 40 18.95 -5.58 15.95
C PRO A 40 17.80 -5.14 15.04
N GLU A 41 16.69 -5.87 15.11
CA GLU A 41 15.42 -5.45 14.50
C GLU A 41 15.12 -3.99 14.87
N PRO A 42 14.75 -3.14 13.90
CA PRO A 42 14.32 -1.79 14.19
C PRO A 42 13.01 -1.83 14.97
N SER A 43 13.10 -1.58 16.28
CA SER A 43 11.97 -1.25 17.13
C SER A 43 11.44 0.13 16.73
N PHE A 44 10.40 0.14 15.90
CA PHE A 44 9.63 1.33 15.58
C PHE A 44 8.62 1.58 16.72
N GLY A 45 8.95 2.50 17.61
CA GLY A 45 7.95 3.12 18.47
C GLY A 45 7.05 4.04 17.63
N PRO A 46 5.72 4.07 17.86
CA PRO A 46 4.83 4.94 17.11
C PRO A 46 5.14 6.42 17.35
N PRO A 47 4.84 7.31 16.39
CA PRO A 47 4.95 8.76 16.60
C PRO A 47 4.04 9.20 17.75
N SER A 48 4.60 9.90 18.72
CA SER A 48 3.87 10.49 19.84
C SER A 48 2.97 11.61 19.32
N PHE A 49 1.68 11.29 19.15
CA PHE A 49 0.63 12.30 19.09
C PHE A 49 0.30 12.73 20.52
N ALA A 50 0.16 14.04 20.73
CA ALA A 50 -0.27 14.56 22.02
C ALA A 50 -1.71 14.09 22.30
N GLU A 51 -1.88 13.21 23.29
CA GLU A 51 -3.19 12.74 23.74
C GLU A 51 -4.06 13.93 24.19
N PRO A 52 -5.33 14.02 23.76
CA PRO A 52 -6.30 14.88 24.40
C PRO A 52 -6.47 14.40 25.84
N THR A 53 -6.37 15.31 26.81
CA THR A 53 -6.57 14.97 28.21
C THR A 53 -8.02 14.54 28.42
N LEU A 54 -8.25 13.27 28.77
CA LEU A 54 -9.57 12.71 29.09
C LEU A 54 -10.14 13.44 30.30
N THR A 55 -11.13 14.30 30.05
CA THR A 55 -11.99 14.85 31.11
C THR A 55 -13.21 13.92 31.22
N PRO A 56 -13.61 13.46 32.41
CA PRO A 56 -14.83 12.67 32.56
C PRO A 56 -16.01 13.42 31.96
N ILE A 57 -16.75 12.77 31.05
CA ILE A 57 -17.96 13.36 30.46
C ILE A 57 -18.95 13.64 31.59
N PRO A 58 -19.42 14.89 31.75
CA PRO A 58 -20.50 15.20 32.68
C PRO A 58 -21.76 14.43 32.24
N THR A 59 -22.45 13.78 33.19
CA THR A 59 -23.78 13.19 33.00
C THR A 59 -24.64 14.06 32.07
N LEU A 60 -25.07 13.48 30.94
CA LEU A 60 -25.90 14.16 29.95
C LEU A 60 -27.10 14.82 30.65
N PRO A 61 -27.35 16.13 30.46
CA PRO A 61 -28.55 16.75 30.98
C PRO A 61 -29.79 16.08 30.34
N PRO A 62 -30.92 15.99 31.06
CA PRO A 62 -32.15 15.40 30.50
C PRO A 62 -32.59 16.19 29.26
N PHE A 63 -32.87 15.47 28.18
CA PHE A 63 -33.32 16.04 26.92
C PHE A 63 -34.73 16.63 27.05
N ASP A 64 -34.87 17.92 26.69
CA ASP A 64 -36.14 18.62 26.63
C ASP A 64 -36.45 18.95 25.17
N GLU A 65 -37.36 18.18 24.57
CA GLU A 65 -37.88 18.35 23.20
C GLU A 65 -38.35 19.77 22.91
N THR A 66 -38.78 20.52 23.94
CA THR A 66 -39.26 21.90 23.77
C THR A 66 -38.12 22.94 23.68
N SER A 67 -36.87 22.51 23.94
CA SER A 67 -35.68 23.36 24.01
C SER A 67 -34.72 23.22 22.83
N VAL A 68 -35.02 22.37 21.83
CA VAL A 68 -34.17 22.18 20.65
C VAL A 68 -34.09 23.49 19.84
N VAL A 69 -32.97 24.18 19.97
CA VAL A 69 -32.61 25.35 19.16
C VAL A 69 -31.59 24.90 18.12
N PHE A 70 -31.89 25.20 16.86
CA PHE A 70 -30.98 24.97 15.75
C PHE A 70 -30.24 26.26 15.39
N GLU A 71 -28.93 26.12 15.19
CA GLU A 71 -28.08 27.14 14.57
C GLU A 71 -27.90 26.79 13.09
N GLU A 72 -27.98 27.79 12.21
CA GLU A 72 -27.64 27.61 10.79
C GLU A 72 -26.12 27.61 10.63
N GLU A 73 -25.59 26.59 9.96
CA GLU A 73 -24.18 26.46 9.65
C GLU A 73 -24.01 25.95 8.20
N ARG A 74 -22.80 26.05 7.66
CA ARG A 74 -22.44 25.49 6.36
C ARG A 74 -21.31 24.49 6.53
N HIS A 75 -21.54 23.24 6.14
CA HIS A 75 -20.48 22.24 6.02
C HIS A 75 -19.63 22.57 4.80
N THR A 76 -18.32 22.69 4.99
CA THR A 76 -17.33 22.81 3.90
C THR A 76 -16.69 21.47 3.62
N ARG A 77 -16.18 21.26 2.40
CA ARG A 77 -15.46 20.03 2.04
C ARG A 77 -14.39 19.67 3.07
N THR A 78 -14.41 18.41 3.50
CA THR A 78 -13.41 17.81 4.39
C THR A 78 -12.85 16.54 3.74
N GLU A 79 -11.84 15.95 4.36
CA GLU A 79 -11.33 14.62 3.96
C GLU A 79 -12.36 13.50 4.18
N PHE A 80 -13.38 13.71 5.02
CA PHE A 80 -14.41 12.73 5.33
C PHE A 80 -15.72 12.98 4.57
N CYS A 81 -15.86 14.08 3.84
CA CYS A 81 -17.04 14.41 3.05
C CYS A 81 -16.73 15.49 2.01
N ALA A 82 -16.77 15.13 0.73
CA ALA A 82 -16.43 16.01 -0.39
C ALA A 82 -17.55 17.01 -0.77
N ARG A 83 -18.68 16.98 -0.05
CA ARG A 83 -19.83 17.88 -0.27
C ARG A 83 -19.76 19.14 0.59
N THR A 84 -20.20 20.24 -0.02
CA THR A 84 -20.55 21.47 0.69
C THR A 84 -22.07 21.56 0.74
N PHE A 85 -22.63 21.83 1.91
CA PHE A 85 -24.08 21.97 2.10
C PHE A 85 -24.39 22.88 3.30
N ASP A 86 -25.52 23.55 3.25
CA ASP A 86 -26.07 24.30 4.37
C ASP A 86 -26.83 23.33 5.29
N MET A 87 -26.82 23.60 6.60
CA MET A 87 -27.33 22.67 7.61
C MET A 87 -27.84 23.38 8.87
N HIS A 88 -28.76 22.70 9.57
CA HIS A 88 -29.22 23.03 10.91
C HIS A 88 -28.48 22.17 11.94
N LYS A 89 -27.84 22.82 12.92
CA LYS A 89 -27.04 22.16 13.95
C LYS A 89 -27.60 22.38 15.34
N THR A 90 -27.49 21.35 16.18
CA THR A 90 -27.80 21.42 17.61
C THR A 90 -26.85 20.51 18.41
N SER A 91 -26.68 20.76 19.71
CA SER A 91 -25.72 20.02 20.54
C SER A 91 -26.30 19.70 21.94
N TYR A 92 -26.03 18.49 22.41
CA TYR A 92 -26.45 17.94 23.70
C TYR A 92 -25.25 17.30 24.41
N GLY A 93 -24.56 18.08 25.25
CA GLY A 93 -23.35 17.61 25.92
C GLY A 93 -22.27 17.19 24.92
N ALA A 94 -21.97 15.90 24.87
CA ALA A 94 -20.96 15.31 23.96
C ALA A 94 -21.50 14.98 22.56
N LEU A 95 -22.82 15.05 22.35
CA LEU A 95 -23.45 14.80 21.05
C LEU A 95 -23.69 16.11 20.29
N THR A 96 -23.31 16.16 19.03
CA THR A 96 -23.70 17.21 18.07
C THR A 96 -24.46 16.57 16.93
N ILE A 97 -25.57 17.19 16.52
CA ILE A 97 -26.42 16.71 15.42
C ILE A 97 -26.53 17.84 14.39
N SER A 98 -26.17 17.55 13.15
CA SER A 98 -26.22 18.45 12.01
C SER A 98 -27.09 17.85 10.92
N ILE A 99 -28.10 18.58 10.46
CA ILE A 99 -29.09 18.09 9.48
C ILE A 99 -29.01 18.97 8.24
N ALA A 100 -28.71 18.37 7.09
CA ALA A 100 -28.57 19.10 5.83
C ALA A 100 -29.92 19.68 5.35
N ASP A 101 -29.89 20.88 4.78
CA ASP A 101 -31.11 21.57 4.30
C ASP A 101 -31.71 20.92 3.05
N ASN A 102 -30.90 20.18 2.29
CA ASN A 102 -31.24 19.63 0.98
C ASN A 102 -31.54 18.12 1.00
N LEU A 103 -32.24 17.65 2.04
CA LEU A 103 -32.76 16.28 2.05
C LEU A 103 -33.68 16.04 0.84
N VAL A 104 -33.58 14.86 0.23
CA VAL A 104 -34.37 14.47 -0.96
C VAL A 104 -35.86 14.48 -0.64
N GLU A 105 -36.22 13.97 0.54
CA GLU A 105 -37.58 14.05 1.06
C GLU A 105 -37.65 15.02 2.25
N PRO A 106 -38.64 15.94 2.28
CA PRO A 106 -38.82 16.84 3.42
C PRO A 106 -39.12 16.04 4.69
N GLN A 107 -38.18 16.05 5.62
CA GLN A 107 -38.28 15.41 6.92
C GLN A 107 -38.32 16.47 8.03
N ASP A 108 -38.99 16.19 9.14
CA ASP A 108 -39.02 17.10 10.29
C ASP A 108 -37.67 17.05 11.01
N THR A 109 -36.91 18.15 10.93
CA THR A 109 -35.58 18.28 11.53
C THR A 109 -35.58 17.99 13.03
N LYS A 110 -36.67 18.30 13.74
CA LYS A 110 -36.80 17.96 15.16
C LYS A 110 -36.95 16.46 15.36
N GLN A 111 -37.76 15.77 14.54
CA GLN A 111 -37.94 14.32 14.67
C GLN A 111 -36.64 13.57 14.39
N LEU A 112 -35.89 13.98 13.37
CA LEU A 112 -34.58 13.40 13.08
C LEU A 112 -33.60 13.58 14.24
N ALA A 113 -33.53 14.79 14.82
CA ALA A 113 -32.68 15.06 15.98
C ALA A 113 -33.06 14.24 17.22
N VAL A 114 -34.36 14.10 17.50
CA VAL A 114 -34.88 13.28 18.60
C VAL A 114 -34.52 11.80 18.40
N GLY A 115 -34.62 11.28 17.16
CA GLY A 115 -34.27 9.90 16.86
C GLY A 115 -32.80 9.59 17.15
N VAL A 116 -31.89 10.45 16.71
CA VAL A 116 -30.45 10.30 16.98
C VAL A 116 -30.14 10.44 18.47
N GLU A 117 -30.69 11.45 19.14
CA GLU A 117 -30.46 11.69 20.57
C GLU A 117 -30.90 10.50 21.41
N LYS A 118 -32.12 9.99 21.18
CA LYS A 118 -32.65 8.84 21.91
C LYS A 118 -31.71 7.65 21.82
N ARG A 119 -31.22 7.34 20.62
CA ARG A 119 -30.33 6.21 20.38
C ARG A 119 -28.97 6.41 21.04
N TYR A 120 -28.39 7.61 20.93
CA TYR A 120 -27.14 7.97 21.59
C TYR A 120 -27.25 7.86 23.13
N THR A 121 -28.36 8.34 23.69
CA THR A 121 -28.63 8.30 25.14
C THR A 121 -28.83 6.86 25.63
N GLU A 122 -29.55 6.02 24.87
CA GLU A 122 -29.68 4.58 25.18
C GLU A 122 -28.31 3.89 25.22
N LEU A 123 -27.43 4.17 24.25
CA LEU A 123 -26.06 3.64 24.24
C LEU A 123 -25.23 4.17 25.41
N SER A 124 -25.30 5.47 25.69
CA SER A 124 -24.53 6.11 26.77
C SER A 124 -24.93 5.61 28.16
N ILE A 125 -26.19 5.23 28.35
CA ILE A 125 -26.68 4.64 29.61
C ILE A 125 -26.28 3.17 29.73
N ARG A 126 -26.43 2.40 28.64
CA ARG A 126 -26.25 0.95 28.66
C ARG A 126 -24.78 0.54 28.58
N PHE A 127 -23.95 1.34 27.91
CA PHE A 127 -22.53 1.08 27.66
C PHE A 127 -21.68 2.36 27.84
N PRO A 128 -21.65 2.95 29.04
CA PRO A 128 -20.94 4.21 29.30
C PRO A 128 -19.44 4.14 28.97
N GLU A 129 -18.83 2.96 29.12
CA GLU A 129 -17.44 2.71 28.77
C GLU A 129 -17.14 2.81 27.26
N PHE A 130 -18.17 2.68 26.40
CA PHE A 130 -18.04 2.84 24.94
C PHE A 130 -18.37 4.24 24.46
N MET A 131 -18.91 5.10 25.32
CA MET A 131 -19.41 6.43 24.94
C MET A 131 -18.60 7.52 25.63
N GLN A 132 -17.27 7.45 25.49
CA GLN A 132 -16.31 8.31 26.18
C GLN A 132 -15.83 9.50 25.33
N HIS A 133 -16.11 9.49 24.03
CA HIS A 133 -15.68 10.51 23.09
C HIS A 133 -16.87 11.32 22.56
N PRO A 134 -16.67 12.62 22.23
CA PRO A 134 -17.69 13.40 21.54
C PRO A 134 -18.08 12.79 20.20
N VAL A 135 -19.35 12.88 19.85
CA VAL A 135 -19.90 12.36 18.60
C VAL A 135 -20.62 13.48 17.84
N THR A 136 -20.35 13.59 16.55
CA THR A 136 -21.01 14.52 15.63
C THR A 136 -21.69 13.73 14.53
N VAL A 137 -23.02 13.77 14.49
CA VAL A 137 -23.85 13.08 13.51
C VAL A 137 -24.30 14.07 12.44
N PHE A 138 -23.99 13.78 11.18
CA PHE A 138 -24.48 14.47 9.99
C PHE A 138 -25.58 13.65 9.33
N ILE A 139 -26.77 14.22 9.22
CA ILE A 139 -27.91 13.64 8.53
C ILE A 139 -28.03 14.29 7.15
N LEU A 140 -27.81 13.52 6.09
CA LEU A 140 -27.83 13.99 4.72
C LEU A 140 -28.28 12.90 3.76
N SER A 141 -29.02 13.27 2.71
CA SER A 141 -29.45 12.29 1.71
C SER A 141 -28.29 11.78 0.87
N ASN A 142 -28.22 10.45 0.77
CA ASN A 142 -27.24 9.67 0.05
C ASN A 142 -25.78 10.12 0.33
N PRO A 143 -25.24 9.79 1.53
CA PRO A 143 -23.87 10.12 1.89
C PRO A 143 -22.84 9.61 0.87
N ALA A 144 -23.10 8.46 0.23
CA ALA A 144 -22.20 7.83 -0.74
C ALA A 144 -21.97 8.70 -1.99
N VAL A 145 -22.99 9.39 -2.51
CA VAL A 145 -22.84 10.33 -3.65
C VAL A 145 -21.90 11.49 -3.31
N GLY A 146 -21.73 11.79 -2.03
CA GLY A 146 -20.83 12.84 -1.55
C GLY A 146 -19.45 12.38 -1.14
N GLU A 147 -19.17 11.09 -1.21
CA GLU A 147 -18.00 10.49 -0.59
C GLU A 147 -17.91 10.88 0.89
N CYS A 148 -19.06 10.85 1.59
CA CYS A 148 -19.16 11.19 3.00
C CYS A 148 -19.14 9.91 3.83
N TYR A 149 -18.10 9.72 4.63
CA TYR A 149 -17.79 8.47 5.33
C TYR A 149 -17.63 8.72 6.84
N SER A 150 -18.28 7.88 7.65
CA SER A 150 -18.16 7.93 9.11
C SER A 150 -16.75 7.54 9.55
N ARG A 151 -16.09 8.39 10.35
CA ARG A 151 -14.76 8.14 10.90
C ARG A 151 -14.51 9.01 12.13
N TYR A 152 -13.75 8.47 13.09
CA TYR A 152 -13.46 9.14 14.36
C TYR A 152 -14.77 9.60 15.00
N GLN A 153 -14.86 10.86 15.43
CA GLN A 153 -16.07 11.46 15.99
C GLN A 153 -17.20 11.75 15.00
N TYR A 154 -16.99 11.57 13.68
CA TYR A 154 -17.96 11.96 12.66
C TYR A 154 -18.76 10.76 12.15
N VAL A 155 -20.08 10.90 12.13
CA VAL A 155 -21.02 9.89 11.67
C VAL A 155 -21.88 10.49 10.57
N PHE A 156 -21.90 9.91 9.38
CA PHE A 156 -22.72 10.35 8.25
C PHE A 156 -23.81 9.33 7.98
N VAL A 157 -25.07 9.76 7.98
CA VAL A 157 -26.21 8.86 7.89
C VAL A 157 -27.31 9.44 7.00
N ASP A 158 -27.93 8.56 6.19
CA ASP A 158 -29.15 8.92 5.49
C ASP A 158 -30.34 8.91 6.47
N PRO A 159 -31.29 9.86 6.39
CA PRO A 159 -32.50 9.84 7.21
C PRO A 159 -33.18 8.47 7.31
N ASP A 160 -33.21 7.70 6.22
CA ASP A 160 -33.88 6.39 6.17
C ASP A 160 -33.06 5.27 6.85
N GLU A 161 -31.80 5.52 7.19
CA GLU A 161 -30.88 4.56 7.83
C GLU A 161 -30.75 4.78 9.36
N LEU A 162 -31.51 5.70 9.97
CA LEU A 162 -31.41 6.04 11.40
C LEU A 162 -31.72 4.89 12.35
N ASP A 163 -32.45 3.86 11.90
CA ASP A 163 -32.75 2.64 12.65
C ASP A 163 -31.86 1.45 12.26
N SER A 164 -30.94 1.62 11.31
CA SER A 164 -30.09 0.54 10.80
C SER A 164 -29.08 0.02 11.84
N ARG A 165 -28.45 -1.12 11.55
CA ARG A 165 -27.26 -1.60 12.29
C ARG A 165 -26.05 -0.69 12.04
N LYS A 166 -25.89 -0.19 10.82
CA LYS A 166 -24.77 0.64 10.39
C LYS A 166 -24.62 1.91 11.25
N ILE A 167 -25.72 2.62 11.53
CA ILE A 167 -25.67 3.80 12.42
C ILE A 167 -25.29 3.43 13.86
N LEU A 168 -25.67 2.25 14.34
CA LEU A 168 -25.23 1.76 15.65
C LEU A 168 -23.72 1.51 15.66
N GLU A 169 -23.20 0.83 14.64
CA GLU A 169 -21.76 0.58 14.46
C GLU A 169 -20.97 1.90 14.40
N ASP A 170 -21.46 2.88 13.65
CA ASP A 170 -20.81 4.18 13.52
C ASP A 170 -20.87 5.02 14.80
N LEU A 171 -22.00 5.01 15.52
CA LEU A 171 -22.12 5.68 16.82
C LEU A 171 -21.20 5.06 17.87
N LEU A 172 -21.12 3.72 17.93
CA LEU A 172 -20.21 3.01 18.83
C LEU A 172 -18.75 3.26 18.46
N GLY A 173 -18.43 3.30 17.17
CA GLY A 173 -17.10 3.67 16.68
C GLY A 173 -16.70 5.07 17.15
N ALA A 174 -17.58 6.04 16.91
CA ALA A 174 -17.34 7.42 17.29
C ALA A 174 -17.26 7.62 18.81
N GLY A 175 -18.15 6.99 19.58
CA GLY A 175 -18.14 7.08 21.04
C GLY A 175 -16.91 6.42 21.68
N SER A 176 -16.44 5.30 21.12
CA SER A 176 -15.31 4.54 21.67
C SER A 176 -13.96 5.01 21.15
N GLY A 177 -13.96 5.85 20.11
CA GLY A 177 -12.75 6.38 19.49
C GLY A 177 -12.07 5.41 18.52
N THR A 178 -12.73 4.30 18.16
CA THR A 178 -12.18 3.30 17.23
C THR A 178 -12.66 3.52 15.80
N SER A 179 -11.74 3.45 14.84
CA SER A 179 -12.06 3.39 13.41
C SER A 179 -12.18 1.97 12.87
N GLU A 180 -11.75 0.97 13.63
CA GLU A 180 -11.69 -0.42 13.16
C GLU A 180 -13.09 -1.02 13.05
N TYR A 181 -13.41 -1.56 11.86
CA TYR A 181 -14.76 -2.06 11.60
C TYR A 181 -15.10 -3.30 12.42
N TRP A 182 -14.16 -4.23 12.61
CA TRP A 182 -14.38 -5.42 13.42
C TRP A 182 -14.71 -5.08 14.88
N VAL A 183 -14.13 -4.01 15.43
CA VAL A 183 -14.47 -3.53 16.78
C VAL A 183 -15.91 -3.00 16.78
N ARG A 184 -16.26 -2.12 15.83
CA ARG A 184 -17.61 -1.56 15.71
C ARG A 184 -18.68 -2.63 15.59
N SER A 185 -18.46 -3.60 14.70
CA SER A 185 -19.36 -4.73 14.47
C SER A 185 -19.48 -5.62 15.72
N GLY A 186 -18.35 -5.94 16.38
CA GLY A 186 -18.35 -6.74 17.60
C GLY A 186 -19.11 -6.05 18.74
N LEU A 187 -18.85 -4.76 18.99
CA LEU A 187 -19.59 -3.96 19.99
C LEU A 187 -21.08 -3.88 19.66
N ALA A 188 -21.44 -3.66 18.39
CA ALA A 188 -22.84 -3.62 17.96
C ALA A 188 -23.56 -4.94 18.24
N SER A 189 -22.90 -6.08 17.99
CA SER A 189 -23.43 -7.41 18.34
C SER A 189 -23.67 -7.56 19.85
N LEU A 190 -22.74 -7.11 20.70
CA LEU A 190 -22.93 -7.12 22.16
C LEU A 190 -24.11 -6.23 22.60
N VAL A 191 -24.26 -5.06 21.99
CA VAL A 191 -25.39 -4.14 22.25
C VAL A 191 -26.73 -4.78 21.88
N LEU A 192 -26.79 -5.43 20.73
CA LEU A 192 -27.97 -6.10 20.21
C LEU A 192 -28.29 -7.42 20.93
N GLY A 193 -27.38 -7.92 21.79
CA GLY A 193 -27.53 -9.20 22.47
C GLY A 193 -27.37 -10.38 21.51
N GLU A 194 -26.62 -10.19 20.43
CA GLU A 194 -26.23 -11.24 19.50
C GLU A 194 -25.11 -12.06 20.15
N GLU A 195 -25.47 -13.25 20.63
CA GLU A 195 -24.52 -14.16 21.25
C GLU A 195 -23.81 -15.00 20.17
N PRO A 196 -22.47 -14.93 20.08
CA PRO A 196 -21.73 -15.75 19.12
C PRO A 196 -21.84 -17.22 19.50
N ASP A 197 -22.15 -18.06 18.52
CA ASP A 197 -22.18 -19.51 18.73
C ASP A 197 -20.74 -20.04 18.82
N GLN A 198 -20.32 -20.29 20.06
CA GLN A 198 -18.99 -20.78 20.39
C GLN A 198 -18.67 -22.12 19.72
N ALA A 199 -19.67 -23.00 19.56
CA ALA A 199 -19.46 -24.32 18.95
C ALA A 199 -19.25 -24.20 17.43
N VAL A 200 -19.94 -23.26 16.78
CA VAL A 200 -19.74 -22.96 15.36
C VAL A 200 -18.34 -22.37 15.14
N LEU A 201 -17.94 -21.37 15.93
CA LEU A 201 -16.60 -20.78 15.84
C LEU A 201 -15.50 -21.80 16.11
N GLN A 202 -15.64 -22.63 17.15
CA GLN A 202 -14.70 -23.70 17.46
C GLN A 202 -14.56 -24.65 16.26
N THR A 203 -15.69 -25.15 15.73
CA THR A 203 -15.68 -26.07 14.58
C THR A 203 -15.00 -25.44 13.37
N TRP A 204 -15.34 -24.19 13.03
CA TRP A 204 -14.76 -23.48 11.90
C TRP A 204 -13.24 -23.35 12.04
N TYR A 205 -12.75 -22.82 13.17
CA TYR A 205 -11.33 -22.58 13.37
C TYR A 205 -10.51 -23.85 13.61
N GLU A 206 -11.12 -24.96 14.04
CA GLU A 206 -10.47 -26.28 14.06
C GLU A 206 -10.21 -26.82 12.65
N THR A 207 -11.09 -26.53 11.68
CA THR A 207 -11.07 -27.19 10.36
C THR A 207 -10.66 -26.32 9.19
N THR A 208 -10.75 -24.99 9.30
CA THR A 208 -10.45 -24.08 8.19
C THR A 208 -8.96 -24.05 7.87
N ASP A 209 -8.62 -23.96 6.60
CA ASP A 209 -7.24 -23.68 6.17
C ASP A 209 -6.93 -22.16 6.21
N ASP A 210 -7.95 -21.30 6.22
CA ASP A 210 -7.83 -19.85 6.29
C ASP A 210 -7.97 -19.35 7.75
N LEU A 211 -6.85 -19.35 8.49
CA LEU A 211 -6.77 -18.69 9.79
C LEU A 211 -6.64 -17.16 9.71
N ASP A 212 -6.38 -16.60 8.53
CA ASP A 212 -6.27 -15.15 8.33
C ASP A 212 -7.65 -14.47 8.50
N MET A 213 -8.74 -15.24 8.44
CA MET A 213 -10.07 -14.83 8.91
C MET A 213 -10.06 -14.25 10.34
N THR A 214 -9.11 -14.64 11.21
CA THR A 214 -8.94 -14.06 12.55
C THR A 214 -8.44 -12.61 12.54
N GLY A 215 -7.85 -12.16 11.42
CA GLY A 215 -7.45 -10.78 11.19
C GLY A 215 -8.64 -9.81 11.11
N LEU A 216 -9.83 -10.31 10.74
CA LEU A 216 -11.09 -9.55 10.62
C LEU A 216 -10.94 -8.27 9.78
N PHE A 217 -10.21 -8.39 8.67
CA PHE A 217 -10.09 -7.30 7.69
C PHE A 217 -11.46 -6.86 7.16
N TYR A 218 -11.60 -5.57 6.83
CA TYR A 218 -12.90 -4.97 6.48
C TYR A 218 -13.66 -5.73 5.40
N ALA A 219 -12.97 -6.22 4.38
CA ALA A 219 -13.62 -6.95 3.29
C ALA A 219 -14.17 -8.34 3.68
N ARG A 220 -13.80 -8.89 4.83
CA ARG A 220 -14.46 -10.09 5.40
C ARG A 220 -15.93 -9.83 5.79
N PHE A 221 -16.35 -8.57 5.81
CA PHE A 221 -17.71 -8.14 6.10
C PHE A 221 -18.47 -7.63 4.86
N LEU A 222 -17.94 -7.87 3.65
CA LEU A 222 -18.54 -7.41 2.39
C LEU A 222 -19.02 -8.58 1.55
N GLU A 223 -20.28 -8.51 1.07
CA GLU A 223 -20.90 -9.55 0.24
C GLU A 223 -20.15 -9.80 -1.08
N ASP A 224 -19.48 -8.78 -1.63
CA ASP A 224 -18.67 -8.91 -2.85
C ASP A 224 -17.39 -9.73 -2.64
N TRP A 225 -16.91 -9.85 -1.40
CA TRP A 225 -15.61 -10.45 -1.07
C TRP A 225 -15.70 -11.70 -0.19
N ALA A 226 -16.83 -11.93 0.48
CA ALA A 226 -17.03 -13.03 1.40
C ALA A 226 -18.37 -13.74 1.12
N THR A 227 -18.37 -15.06 1.28
CA THR A 227 -19.59 -15.87 1.25
C THR A 227 -20.49 -15.59 2.46
N GLU A 228 -21.76 -15.99 2.40
CA GLU A 228 -22.71 -15.83 3.51
C GLU A 228 -22.21 -16.49 4.81
N GLU A 229 -21.57 -17.67 4.71
CA GLU A 229 -20.96 -18.36 5.85
C GLU A 229 -19.79 -17.54 6.42
N GLU A 230 -18.89 -17.04 5.58
CA GLU A 230 -17.76 -16.22 6.01
C GLU A 230 -18.20 -14.90 6.65
N LEU A 231 -19.23 -14.24 6.12
CA LEU A 231 -19.80 -13.02 6.72
C LEU A 231 -20.31 -13.30 8.14
N GLU A 232 -20.99 -14.43 8.33
CA GLU A 232 -21.51 -14.81 9.64
C GLU A 232 -20.38 -15.19 10.61
N ILE A 233 -19.37 -15.94 10.15
CA ILE A 233 -18.17 -16.24 10.94
C ILE A 233 -17.45 -14.95 11.32
N ALA A 234 -17.22 -14.02 10.39
CA ALA A 234 -16.55 -12.74 10.67
C ALA A 234 -17.31 -11.92 11.73
N ARG A 235 -18.65 -11.87 11.65
CA ARG A 235 -19.50 -11.19 12.64
C ARG A 235 -19.43 -11.86 14.02
N MET A 236 -19.58 -13.18 14.08
CA MET A 236 -19.47 -13.93 15.35
C MET A 236 -18.08 -13.82 15.97
N SER A 237 -17.04 -13.92 15.14
CA SER A 237 -15.65 -13.78 15.56
C SER A 237 -15.35 -12.38 16.09
N ALA A 238 -15.84 -11.32 15.44
CA ALA A 238 -15.73 -9.97 15.94
C ALA A 238 -16.39 -9.81 17.33
N ALA A 239 -17.63 -10.31 17.50
CA ALA A 239 -18.33 -10.25 18.78
C ALA A 239 -17.62 -11.06 19.88
N SER A 240 -17.15 -12.27 19.55
CA SER A 240 -16.45 -13.17 20.47
C SER A 240 -15.10 -12.61 20.88
N LEU A 241 -14.31 -12.09 19.93
CA LEU A 241 -12.99 -11.51 20.17
C LEU A 241 -13.08 -10.22 20.98
N VAL A 242 -14.01 -9.31 20.65
CA VAL A 242 -14.22 -8.08 21.43
C VAL A 242 -14.58 -8.43 22.88
N ARG A 243 -15.51 -9.36 23.08
CA ARG A 243 -15.88 -9.80 24.44
C ARG A 243 -14.71 -10.41 25.19
N TYR A 244 -13.94 -11.28 24.55
CA TYR A 244 -12.75 -11.88 25.14
C TYR A 244 -11.73 -10.82 25.55
N ALA A 245 -11.44 -9.86 24.65
CA ALA A 245 -10.52 -8.77 24.92
C ALA A 245 -10.96 -7.93 26.13
N MET A 246 -12.26 -7.66 26.26
CA MET A 246 -12.81 -6.91 27.39
C MET A 246 -12.82 -7.70 28.70
N GLU A 247 -13.40 -8.89 28.69
CA GLU A 247 -13.77 -9.61 29.91
C GLU A 247 -12.62 -10.47 30.45
N VAL A 248 -11.76 -10.97 29.56
CA VAL A 248 -10.65 -11.87 29.91
C VAL A 248 -9.33 -11.13 29.90
N GLU A 249 -9.02 -10.40 28.82
CA GLU A 249 -7.76 -9.65 28.71
C GLU A 249 -7.82 -8.29 29.40
N SER A 250 -9.01 -7.82 29.81
CA SER A 250 -9.22 -6.51 30.45
C SER A 250 -8.71 -5.32 29.62
N ILE A 251 -8.74 -5.44 28.29
CA ILE A 251 -8.35 -4.38 27.36
C ILE A 251 -9.51 -3.38 27.24
N SER A 252 -9.21 -2.09 27.30
CA SER A 252 -10.21 -1.06 27.06
C SER A 252 -10.51 -0.90 25.56
N PRO A 253 -11.75 -0.55 25.17
CA PRO A 253 -12.15 -0.46 23.75
C PRO A 253 -11.29 0.47 22.89
N ASP A 254 -10.86 1.60 23.46
CA ASP A 254 -9.95 2.57 22.82
C ASP A 254 -8.54 2.00 22.57
N LYS A 255 -8.20 0.86 23.20
CA LYS A 255 -6.92 0.17 23.10
C LYS A 255 -6.96 -1.15 22.35
N PHE A 256 -8.12 -1.58 21.84
CA PHE A 256 -8.19 -2.84 21.10
C PHE A 256 -7.26 -2.89 19.90
N VAL A 257 -7.20 -1.81 19.12
CA VAL A 257 -6.37 -1.76 17.90
C VAL A 257 -4.89 -1.92 18.21
N GLU A 258 -4.43 -1.37 19.34
CA GLU A 258 -3.03 -1.41 19.77
C GLU A 258 -2.66 -2.75 20.46
N GLN A 259 -3.61 -3.36 21.18
CA GLN A 259 -3.31 -4.48 22.09
C GLN A 259 -3.82 -5.85 21.59
N VAL A 260 -4.86 -5.90 20.75
CA VAL A 260 -5.37 -7.16 20.17
C VAL A 260 -4.52 -7.55 18.97
N ASN A 261 -3.43 -8.25 19.27
CA ASN A 261 -2.49 -8.80 18.30
C ASN A 261 -2.62 -10.32 18.13
N ASN A 262 -1.79 -10.92 17.28
CA ASN A 262 -1.74 -12.38 17.05
C ASN A 262 -1.62 -13.22 18.33
N ASN A 263 -0.92 -12.73 19.36
CA ASN A 263 -0.84 -13.44 20.65
C ASN A 263 -2.18 -13.43 21.39
N VAL A 264 -2.91 -12.31 21.37
CA VAL A 264 -4.27 -12.24 21.94
C VAL A 264 -5.22 -13.12 21.13
N ARG A 265 -5.17 -13.08 19.80
CA ARG A 265 -5.99 -13.93 18.94
C ARG A 265 -5.75 -15.42 19.19
N THR A 266 -4.49 -15.82 19.38
CA THR A 266 -4.13 -17.19 19.74
C THR A 266 -4.73 -17.61 21.09
N ARG A 267 -4.65 -16.75 22.12
CA ARG A 267 -5.27 -17.05 23.42
C ARG A 267 -6.80 -17.05 23.37
N TRP A 268 -7.38 -16.19 22.54
CA TRP A 268 -8.81 -16.20 22.24
C TRP A 268 -9.23 -17.51 21.59
N LEU A 269 -8.55 -17.98 20.54
CA LEU A 269 -8.82 -19.29 19.92
C LEU A 269 -8.70 -20.44 20.93
N ALA A 270 -7.67 -20.42 21.79
CA ALA A 270 -7.53 -21.40 22.86
C ALA A 270 -8.71 -21.38 23.85
N SER A 271 -9.31 -20.21 24.10
CA SER A 271 -10.52 -20.08 24.92
C SER A 271 -11.78 -20.67 24.27
N LEU A 272 -11.80 -20.76 22.93
CA LEU A 272 -12.83 -21.48 22.16
C LEU A 272 -12.59 -23.00 22.16
N GLY A 273 -11.47 -23.49 22.69
CA GLY A 273 -11.04 -24.89 22.60
C GLY A 273 -10.20 -25.21 21.36
N VAL A 274 -9.76 -24.19 20.61
CA VAL A 274 -8.97 -24.36 19.38
C VAL A 274 -7.48 -24.20 19.70
N ASP A 275 -6.72 -25.29 19.61
CA ASP A 275 -5.26 -25.29 19.83
C ASP A 275 -4.51 -25.02 18.51
N ARG A 276 -4.60 -23.78 18.02
CA ARG A 276 -3.89 -23.31 16.81
C ARG A 276 -3.26 -21.95 17.07
N GLU A 277 -2.03 -21.78 16.58
CA GLU A 277 -1.33 -20.50 16.62
C GLU A 277 -1.81 -19.60 15.47
N VAL A 278 -2.12 -18.34 15.78
CA VAL A 278 -2.49 -17.34 14.77
C VAL A 278 -1.25 -16.62 14.28
N THR A 279 -1.01 -16.68 12.97
CA THR A 279 0.12 -16.03 12.29
C THR A 279 -0.34 -15.11 11.18
N TYR A 280 -1.37 -14.30 11.43
CA TYR A 280 -1.89 -13.35 10.45
C TYR A 280 -0.83 -12.28 10.12
N PRO A 281 -0.36 -12.19 8.86
CA PRO A 281 0.83 -11.41 8.51
C PRO A 281 0.62 -9.89 8.54
N TYR A 282 -0.64 -9.43 8.46
CA TYR A 282 -0.96 -8.00 8.38
C TYR A 282 -1.47 -7.41 9.69
N ASP A 283 -1.24 -8.10 10.82
CA ASP A 283 -1.63 -7.62 12.15
C ASP A 283 -1.07 -6.22 12.44
N GLY A 284 -1.95 -5.26 12.73
CA GLY A 284 -1.62 -3.85 12.95
C GLY A 284 -1.14 -3.07 11.71
N ARG A 285 -0.99 -3.70 10.54
CA ARG A 285 -0.40 -3.07 9.35
C ARG A 285 -1.36 -2.15 8.60
N PHE A 286 -2.67 -2.37 8.74
CA PHE A 286 -3.72 -1.55 8.11
C PHE A 286 -4.40 -0.57 9.08
N THR A 287 -3.87 -0.43 10.30
CA THR A 287 -4.42 0.47 11.32
C THR A 287 -4.51 1.90 10.80
N GLY A 288 -5.70 2.49 10.94
CA GLY A 288 -5.94 3.87 10.51
C GLY A 288 -6.18 4.04 9.01
N PHE A 289 -6.38 2.97 8.26
CA PHE A 289 -6.91 3.08 6.90
C PHE A 289 -8.42 3.34 6.94
N VAL A 290 -8.95 4.01 5.92
CA VAL A 290 -10.40 4.24 5.77
C VAL A 290 -10.95 3.29 4.75
N TYR A 291 -12.07 2.68 5.08
CA TYR A 291 -12.73 1.73 4.20
C TYR A 291 -14.13 2.22 3.86
N SER A 292 -14.53 2.00 2.61
CA SER A 292 -15.89 2.25 2.16
C SER A 292 -16.18 1.46 0.88
N GLN A 293 -17.38 1.66 0.33
CA GLN A 293 -17.85 1.04 -0.91
C GLN A 293 -18.40 2.12 -1.85
N ARG A 294 -18.32 1.86 -3.16
CA ARG A 294 -18.97 2.67 -4.21
C ARG A 294 -19.55 1.74 -5.28
N SER A 295 -20.47 2.25 -6.09
CA SER A 295 -21.12 1.45 -7.15
C SER A 295 -20.16 0.86 -8.19
N ASP A 296 -19.00 1.47 -8.37
CA ASP A 296 -17.93 1.06 -9.29
C ASP A 296 -16.72 0.45 -8.57
N CYS A 297 -16.85 0.18 -7.27
CA CYS A 297 -15.75 -0.19 -6.39
C CYS A 297 -16.21 -1.01 -5.19
N SER A 298 -16.01 -2.33 -5.24
CA SER A 298 -16.39 -3.25 -4.16
C SER A 298 -15.69 -2.96 -2.83
N LEU A 299 -14.40 -2.58 -2.88
CA LEU A 299 -13.62 -2.19 -1.71
C LEU A 299 -12.81 -0.94 -2.02
N LEU A 300 -13.21 0.20 -1.44
CA LEU A 300 -12.42 1.43 -1.44
C LEU A 300 -11.58 1.47 -0.17
N VAL A 301 -10.26 1.60 -0.32
CA VAL A 301 -9.33 1.79 0.81
C VAL A 301 -8.60 3.12 0.62
N GLN A 302 -8.68 4.01 1.60
CA GLN A 302 -7.96 5.28 1.59
C GLN A 302 -6.91 5.29 2.69
N THR A 303 -5.67 5.56 2.27
CA THR A 303 -4.53 5.83 3.14
C THR A 303 -4.14 7.32 3.02
N LEU A 304 -3.01 7.73 3.61
CA LEU A 304 -2.52 9.10 3.50
C LEU A 304 -2.27 9.54 2.04
N ASN A 305 -1.63 8.66 1.26
CA ASN A 305 -1.10 8.96 -0.08
C ASN A 305 -1.48 7.92 -1.15
N ILE A 306 -2.24 6.87 -0.82
CA ILE A 306 -2.74 5.89 -1.77
C ILE A 306 -4.24 5.68 -1.57
N GLN A 307 -4.99 5.75 -2.67
CA GLN A 307 -6.37 5.30 -2.75
C GLN A 307 -6.45 4.02 -3.57
N TYR A 308 -7.00 2.97 -2.99
CA TYR A 308 -7.25 1.70 -3.67
C TYR A 308 -8.72 1.61 -4.00
N CYS A 309 -9.02 1.25 -5.24
CA CYS A 309 -10.31 0.74 -5.63
C CYS A 309 -10.18 -0.71 -6.09
N LEU A 310 -10.61 -1.64 -5.25
CA LEU A 310 -10.42 -3.07 -5.45
C LEU A 310 -11.77 -3.73 -5.76
N ASN A 311 -11.86 -4.33 -6.94
CA ASN A 311 -12.98 -5.18 -7.32
C ASN A 311 -12.52 -6.63 -7.37
N ARG A 312 -13.35 -7.54 -6.85
CA ARG A 312 -13.12 -8.97 -6.98
C ARG A 312 -13.27 -9.40 -8.44
N MET A 313 -12.32 -10.19 -8.91
CA MET A 313 -12.23 -10.65 -10.30
C MET A 313 -12.50 -12.16 -10.33
N VAL A 314 -13.78 -12.53 -10.24
CA VAL A 314 -14.23 -13.94 -10.19
C VAL A 314 -13.73 -14.74 -11.40
N ASP A 315 -13.31 -15.99 -11.16
CA ASP A 315 -12.77 -16.90 -12.17
C ASP A 315 -11.51 -16.38 -12.89
N GLN A 316 -10.78 -15.43 -12.27
CA GLN A 316 -9.46 -15.01 -12.72
C GLN A 316 -8.36 -15.63 -11.85
N GLU A 317 -7.16 -15.75 -12.41
CA GLU A 317 -5.98 -16.26 -11.68
C GLU A 317 -5.63 -15.40 -10.45
N TYR A 318 -5.99 -14.11 -10.48
CA TYR A 318 -5.65 -13.15 -9.45
C TYR A 318 -6.82 -12.22 -9.11
N PHE A 319 -6.85 -11.80 -7.85
CA PHE A 319 -7.89 -10.96 -7.23
C PHE A 319 -9.26 -11.64 -7.14
N ASP A 320 -9.30 -12.97 -7.02
CA ASP A 320 -10.52 -13.70 -6.66
C ASP A 320 -10.58 -13.95 -5.14
N GLU A 321 -9.43 -14.01 -4.47
CA GLU A 321 -9.35 -14.22 -3.03
C GLU A 321 -9.14 -12.90 -2.26
N LEU A 322 -9.41 -12.91 -0.95
CA LEU A 322 -9.20 -11.73 -0.12
C LEU A 322 -7.73 -11.55 0.31
N SER A 323 -7.05 -12.66 0.59
CA SER A 323 -5.62 -12.72 0.95
C SER A 323 -4.76 -11.93 -0.05
N GLU A 324 -5.16 -12.03 -1.30
CA GLU A 324 -4.70 -11.30 -2.46
C GLU A 324 -4.88 -9.78 -2.29
N ALA A 325 -6.09 -9.28 -2.06
CA ALA A 325 -6.32 -7.85 -1.85
C ALA A 325 -5.50 -7.28 -0.67
N GLU A 326 -5.39 -8.03 0.43
CA GLU A 326 -4.60 -7.65 1.60
C GLU A 326 -3.10 -7.57 1.26
N PHE A 327 -2.59 -8.58 0.55
CA PHE A 327 -1.21 -8.57 0.07
C PHE A 327 -0.93 -7.37 -0.83
N LEU A 328 -1.82 -7.06 -1.79
CA LEU A 328 -1.63 -5.91 -2.68
C LEU A 328 -1.53 -4.61 -1.88
N ILE A 329 -2.45 -4.39 -0.94
CA ILE A 329 -2.46 -3.19 -0.10
C ILE A 329 -1.14 -3.09 0.66
N ASP A 330 -0.72 -4.16 1.32
CA ASP A 330 0.51 -4.18 2.11
C ASP A 330 1.76 -3.92 1.25
N HIS A 331 1.90 -4.72 0.18
CA HIS A 331 3.07 -4.71 -0.67
C HIS A 331 3.26 -3.33 -1.33
N VAL A 332 2.17 -2.70 -1.76
CA VAL A 332 2.21 -1.38 -2.38
C VAL A 332 2.45 -0.29 -1.36
N TYR A 333 1.70 -0.27 -0.25
CA TYR A 333 1.79 0.82 0.72
C TYR A 333 3.20 0.91 1.31
N TYR A 334 3.71 -0.22 1.81
CA TYR A 334 5.03 -0.28 2.41
C TYR A 334 6.15 -0.29 1.36
N GLY A 335 5.92 -0.87 0.19
CA GLY A 335 6.88 -0.83 -0.92
C GLY A 335 7.08 0.58 -1.47
N ARG A 336 6.02 1.38 -1.67
CA ARG A 336 6.13 2.80 -2.06
C ARG A 336 6.88 3.59 -1.00
N LYS A 337 6.55 3.39 0.28
CA LYS A 337 7.24 4.07 1.38
C LYS A 337 8.74 3.76 1.36
N ALA A 338 9.12 2.49 1.25
CA ALA A 338 10.52 2.07 1.16
C ALA A 338 11.22 2.63 -0.08
N LEU A 339 10.54 2.66 -1.24
CA LEU A 339 11.06 3.27 -2.46
C LEU A 339 11.37 4.76 -2.28
N VAL A 340 10.42 5.52 -1.73
CA VAL A 340 10.58 6.96 -1.49
C VAL A 340 11.74 7.21 -0.51
N GLU A 341 11.77 6.49 0.61
CA GLU A 341 12.86 6.61 1.60
C GLU A 341 14.23 6.28 1.00
N TYR A 342 14.30 5.21 0.20
CA TYR A 342 15.52 4.80 -0.48
C TYR A 342 15.99 5.84 -1.51
N LEU A 343 15.09 6.39 -2.31
CA LEU A 343 15.42 7.40 -3.32
C LEU A 343 15.92 8.70 -2.70
N LEU A 344 15.28 9.17 -1.62
CA LEU A 344 15.72 10.36 -0.90
C LEU A 344 17.08 10.16 -0.21
N ALA A 345 17.43 8.92 0.15
CA ALA A 345 18.71 8.60 0.77
C ALA A 345 19.84 8.41 -0.26
N GLU A 346 19.56 7.69 -1.34
CA GLU A 346 20.56 7.18 -2.29
C GLU A 346 20.60 7.94 -3.62
N ALA A 347 19.69 8.91 -3.83
CA ALA A 347 19.63 9.76 -5.02
C ALA A 347 19.27 11.23 -4.70
N PRO A 348 20.02 11.93 -3.83
CA PRO A 348 19.71 13.31 -3.44
C PRO A 348 19.65 14.32 -4.60
N SER A 349 20.30 14.04 -5.73
CA SER A 349 20.27 14.89 -6.93
C SER A 349 18.87 15.07 -7.53
N ILE A 350 17.96 14.13 -7.28
CA ILE A 350 16.59 14.15 -7.81
C ILE A 350 15.52 14.33 -6.72
N ASP A 351 15.89 14.67 -5.48
CA ASP A 351 14.95 14.89 -4.38
C ASP A 351 13.82 15.85 -4.74
N HIS A 352 14.13 16.87 -5.55
CA HIS A 352 13.17 17.87 -6.04
C HIS A 352 12.08 17.30 -6.98
N LEU A 353 12.22 16.06 -7.42
CA LEU A 353 11.27 15.32 -8.26
C LEU A 353 10.51 14.25 -7.46
N ILE A 354 10.85 14.04 -6.19
CA ILE A 354 10.19 13.10 -5.29
C ILE A 354 9.21 13.85 -4.39
N ASP A 355 7.93 13.49 -4.45
CA ASP A 355 6.91 13.94 -3.51
C ASP A 355 6.41 12.76 -2.65
N PRO A 356 6.84 12.67 -1.38
CA PRO A 356 6.38 11.62 -0.46
C PRO A 356 4.86 11.62 -0.26
N GLU A 357 4.24 12.79 -0.36
CA GLU A 357 2.81 13.04 -0.11
C GLU A 357 1.97 12.96 -1.39
N GLU A 358 2.60 12.69 -2.54
CA GLU A 358 1.89 12.52 -3.79
C GLU A 358 0.84 11.42 -3.68
N LYS A 359 -0.39 11.78 -4.08
CA LYS A 359 -1.52 10.86 -4.07
C LYS A 359 -1.53 10.03 -5.35
N ILE A 360 -1.51 8.72 -5.18
CA ILE A 360 -1.71 7.75 -6.26
C ILE A 360 -3.02 6.99 -6.09
N ILE A 361 -3.60 6.57 -7.21
CA ILE A 361 -4.83 5.78 -7.26
C ILE A 361 -4.50 4.43 -7.90
N ILE A 362 -4.92 3.35 -7.26
CA ILE A 362 -4.76 1.99 -7.76
C ILE A 362 -6.13 1.38 -7.97
N GLU A 363 -6.42 0.95 -9.18
CA GLU A 363 -7.70 0.38 -9.57
C GLU A 363 -7.52 -1.06 -10.04
N VAL A 364 -8.20 -2.01 -9.38
CA VAL A 364 -8.33 -3.39 -9.87
C VAL A 364 -9.70 -3.50 -10.55
N LYS A 365 -9.69 -3.66 -11.87
CA LYS A 365 -10.91 -3.76 -12.69
C LYS A 365 -10.65 -4.45 -14.02
N GLU A 366 -11.69 -5.02 -14.62
CA GLU A 366 -11.60 -5.57 -15.97
C GLU A 366 -11.44 -4.46 -17.01
N THR A 367 -10.46 -4.57 -17.90
CA THR A 367 -10.33 -3.70 -19.08
C THR A 367 -10.04 -4.51 -20.34
N SER A 368 -9.97 -3.85 -21.49
CA SER A 368 -9.62 -4.48 -22.77
C SER A 368 -8.12 -4.74 -22.96
N ARG A 369 -7.26 -4.24 -22.06
CA ARG A 369 -5.81 -4.46 -22.10
C ARG A 369 -5.46 -5.78 -21.39
N PHE A 370 -4.30 -6.34 -21.68
CA PHE A 370 -3.85 -7.61 -21.06
C PHE A 370 -2.96 -7.38 -19.83
N LEU A 371 -2.29 -6.22 -19.75
CA LEU A 371 -1.34 -5.88 -18.70
C LEU A 371 -1.84 -4.68 -17.88
N GLY A 372 -1.24 -4.49 -16.72
CA GLY A 372 -1.43 -3.28 -15.93
C GLY A 372 -0.84 -2.10 -16.65
N ASN A 373 -1.28 -0.90 -16.30
CA ASN A 373 -0.71 0.31 -16.86
C ASN A 373 -0.83 1.48 -15.89
N THR A 374 0.17 2.33 -15.96
CA THR A 374 0.18 3.64 -15.32
C THR A 374 -0.23 4.73 -16.31
N SER A 375 -0.95 5.73 -15.84
CA SER A 375 -1.31 6.94 -16.59
C SER A 375 -1.37 8.11 -15.62
N GLY A 376 -0.29 8.90 -15.56
CA GLY A 376 -0.08 9.84 -14.46
C GLY A 376 -0.12 9.08 -13.13
N ASN A 377 -0.91 9.57 -12.17
CA ASN A 377 -0.96 8.99 -10.83
C ASN A 377 -1.98 7.86 -10.67
N ILE A 378 -2.50 7.32 -11.78
CA ILE A 378 -3.48 6.24 -11.78
C ILE A 378 -2.84 4.98 -12.34
N ILE A 379 -2.81 3.93 -11.52
CA ILE A 379 -2.37 2.58 -11.87
C ILE A 379 -3.61 1.71 -12.02
N THR A 380 -3.79 1.10 -13.18
CA THR A 380 -4.85 0.11 -13.41
C THR A 380 -4.25 -1.29 -13.49
N ILE A 381 -4.81 -2.23 -12.73
CA ILE A 381 -4.42 -3.63 -12.63
C ILE A 381 -5.58 -4.52 -13.14
N GLN A 382 -5.27 -5.53 -13.95
CA GLN A 382 -6.27 -6.47 -14.50
C GLN A 382 -5.65 -7.82 -14.89
N ARG A 383 -6.48 -8.88 -14.98
CA ARG A 383 -6.44 -10.09 -15.84
C ARG A 383 -5.13 -10.87 -16.12
N SER A 384 -3.97 -10.45 -15.60
CA SER A 384 -2.60 -11.00 -15.77
C SER A 384 -1.52 -10.00 -15.30
N ALA A 385 -1.91 -8.75 -15.00
CA ALA A 385 -1.09 -7.71 -14.40
C ALA A 385 -0.73 -8.13 -12.97
N VAL A 386 0.33 -8.92 -12.86
CA VAL A 386 0.51 -9.73 -11.67
C VAL A 386 0.73 -8.90 -10.40
N TYR A 387 0.40 -9.53 -9.27
CA TYR A 387 1.01 -9.37 -7.94
C TYR A 387 2.48 -8.91 -7.95
N TYR A 388 3.25 -9.31 -8.97
CA TYR A 388 4.69 -9.07 -9.11
C TYR A 388 5.12 -7.71 -9.72
N TYR A 389 4.20 -6.81 -10.09
CA TYR A 389 4.53 -5.64 -10.93
C TYR A 389 4.08 -4.29 -10.42
N VAL A 390 3.28 -4.22 -9.36
CA VAL A 390 2.69 -2.92 -8.99
C VAL A 390 3.74 -1.92 -8.54
N LEU A 391 4.81 -2.36 -7.88
CA LEU A 391 5.93 -1.48 -7.55
C LEU A 391 6.70 -1.00 -8.80
N HIS A 392 6.72 -1.78 -9.89
CA HIS A 392 7.23 -1.30 -11.18
C HIS A 392 6.34 -0.19 -11.73
N GLU A 393 5.02 -0.33 -11.66
CA GLU A 393 4.07 0.71 -12.05
C GLU A 393 4.20 1.96 -11.16
N ILE A 394 4.45 1.81 -9.86
CA ILE A 394 4.72 2.94 -8.95
C ILE A 394 5.95 3.73 -9.36
N VAL A 395 7.01 3.09 -9.86
CA VAL A 395 8.20 3.82 -10.33
C VAL A 395 7.86 4.76 -11.49
N HIS A 396 6.88 4.39 -12.33
CA HIS A 396 6.38 5.25 -13.40
C HIS A 396 5.56 6.45 -12.91
N THR A 397 5.10 6.47 -11.65
CA THR A 397 4.36 7.62 -11.10
C THR A 397 5.26 8.75 -10.62
N PHE A 398 6.56 8.53 -10.43
CA PHE A 398 7.48 9.60 -10.05
C PHE A 398 7.62 10.61 -11.18
N ASN A 399 7.82 11.90 -10.85
CA ASN A 399 7.86 13.00 -11.82
C ASN A 399 8.92 12.85 -12.93
N TRP A 400 9.92 11.98 -12.77
CA TRP A 400 10.86 11.69 -13.85
C TRP A 400 10.32 10.71 -14.91
N GLY A 401 9.26 9.96 -14.64
CA GLY A 401 8.65 9.03 -15.60
C GLY A 401 8.25 9.75 -16.88
N ASP A 402 7.62 10.92 -16.73
CA ASP A 402 7.22 11.81 -17.83
C ASP A 402 8.41 12.30 -18.68
N ILE A 403 9.61 12.40 -18.09
CA ILE A 403 10.83 12.82 -18.81
C ILE A 403 11.23 11.74 -19.84
N TRP A 404 10.96 10.47 -19.53
CA TRP A 404 11.44 9.33 -20.31
C TRP A 404 10.37 8.64 -21.16
N GLU A 405 9.08 8.92 -20.91
CA GLU A 405 7.91 8.20 -21.44
C GLU A 405 7.94 7.96 -22.97
N PHE A 406 8.66 8.80 -23.74
CA PHE A 406 8.72 8.68 -25.21
C PHE A 406 10.08 8.73 -25.88
N ASN A 407 11.18 9.04 -25.18
CA ASN A 407 12.50 9.23 -25.81
C ASN A 407 13.59 8.26 -25.31
N THR A 408 13.37 7.63 -24.15
CA THR A 408 14.37 6.76 -23.52
C THR A 408 13.68 5.59 -22.80
N LEU A 409 12.91 4.80 -23.55
CA LEU A 409 12.12 3.68 -23.01
C LEU A 409 12.95 2.67 -22.20
N TRP A 410 14.21 2.42 -22.57
CA TRP A 410 15.08 1.51 -21.81
C TRP A 410 15.45 2.03 -20.42
N LEU A 411 15.55 3.36 -20.24
CA LEU A 411 15.74 3.96 -18.92
C LEU A 411 14.45 3.82 -18.11
N ASN A 412 13.31 4.15 -18.71
CA ASN A 412 12.01 4.08 -18.04
C ASN A 412 11.71 2.66 -17.53
N GLU A 413 11.73 1.68 -18.44
CA GLU A 413 11.43 0.29 -18.09
C GLU A 413 12.55 -0.35 -17.27
N GLY A 414 13.81 0.00 -17.54
CA GLY A 414 14.96 -0.51 -16.80
C GLY A 414 14.96 -0.07 -15.33
N PHE A 415 14.68 1.20 -15.05
CA PHE A 415 14.53 1.69 -13.67
C PHE A 415 13.29 1.14 -13.00
N ALA A 416 12.15 1.04 -13.70
CA ALA A 416 10.94 0.46 -13.14
C ALA A 416 11.12 -1.01 -12.75
N GLU A 417 11.81 -1.81 -13.55
CA GLU A 417 12.21 -3.18 -13.20
C GLU A 417 13.24 -3.20 -12.05
N TYR A 418 14.31 -2.40 -12.13
CA TYR A 418 15.39 -2.39 -11.14
C TYR A 418 14.89 -1.93 -9.77
N LEU A 419 14.34 -0.72 -9.68
CA LEU A 419 13.84 -0.12 -8.45
C LEU A 419 12.62 -0.85 -7.92
N GLY A 420 11.69 -1.24 -8.81
CA GLY A 420 10.40 -1.82 -8.43
C GLY A 420 10.40 -3.33 -8.20
N LYS A 421 11.46 -4.08 -8.56
CA LYS A 421 11.49 -5.54 -8.36
C LYS A 421 12.80 -6.12 -7.82
N LEU A 422 13.94 -5.47 -8.04
CA LEU A 422 15.25 -6.09 -7.79
C LEU A 422 15.94 -5.62 -6.51
N LEU A 423 15.46 -4.54 -5.88
CA LEU A 423 16.04 -4.04 -4.64
C LEU A 423 15.53 -4.82 -3.41
N PRO A 424 16.41 -5.19 -2.46
CA PRO A 424 16.04 -5.91 -1.24
C PRO A 424 15.54 -4.97 -0.13
N ILE A 425 14.81 -3.91 -0.48
CA ILE A 425 14.28 -2.90 0.46
C ILE A 425 12.80 -3.13 0.82
N TYR A 426 12.16 -4.08 0.14
CA TYR A 426 10.80 -4.55 0.38
C TYR A 426 10.72 -6.04 0.00
N GLN A 427 9.60 -6.70 0.26
CA GLN A 427 9.40 -8.10 -0.11
C GLN A 427 9.53 -8.29 -1.63
N GLN A 428 10.52 -9.07 -2.06
CA GLN A 428 10.82 -9.26 -3.48
C GLN A 428 10.01 -10.39 -4.08
N THR A 429 8.86 -10.05 -4.63
CA THR A 429 7.91 -10.99 -5.19
C THR A 429 8.52 -11.80 -6.37
N ALA A 430 9.54 -11.25 -7.05
CA ALA A 430 10.30 -11.95 -8.09
C ALA A 430 11.01 -13.22 -7.60
N LYS A 431 11.33 -13.36 -6.29
CA LYS A 431 11.97 -14.57 -5.75
C LYS A 431 11.15 -15.83 -6.02
N ARG A 432 9.84 -15.78 -5.78
CA ARG A 432 8.91 -16.88 -6.03
C ARG A 432 8.95 -17.35 -7.48
N CYS A 433 8.86 -16.41 -8.43
CA CYS A 433 8.91 -16.72 -9.87
C CYS A 433 10.21 -17.46 -10.24
N ILE A 434 11.34 -16.96 -9.75
CA ILE A 434 12.65 -17.53 -10.05
C ILE A 434 12.79 -18.93 -9.41
N TYR A 435 12.35 -19.07 -8.16
CA TYR A 435 12.37 -20.35 -7.46
C TYR A 435 11.50 -21.41 -8.14
N GLN A 436 10.32 -21.02 -8.65
CA GLN A 436 9.45 -21.90 -9.43
C GLN A 436 10.07 -22.33 -10.75
N ASP A 437 10.73 -21.41 -11.47
CA ASP A 437 11.49 -21.74 -12.67
C ASP A 437 12.59 -22.77 -12.40
N PHE A 438 13.37 -22.59 -11.31
CA PHE A 438 14.42 -23.52 -10.92
C PHE A 438 13.93 -24.92 -10.57
N ASN A 439 12.74 -25.01 -9.96
CA ASN A 439 12.15 -26.29 -9.54
C ASN A 439 11.17 -26.88 -10.57
N ARG A 440 10.93 -26.17 -11.68
CA ARG A 440 9.93 -26.53 -12.70
C ARG A 440 8.54 -26.75 -12.11
N PHE A 441 8.16 -25.91 -11.15
CA PHE A 441 6.78 -25.88 -10.67
C PHE A 441 5.94 -25.15 -11.73
N PHE A 442 5.03 -25.89 -12.37
CA PHE A 442 4.10 -25.33 -13.36
C PHE A 442 2.86 -24.79 -12.63
N HIS A 443 2.46 -23.56 -12.94
CA HIS A 443 1.11 -23.08 -12.66
C HIS A 443 0.20 -23.63 -13.75
N ASP A 444 -0.60 -24.64 -13.38
CA ASP A 444 -1.66 -25.30 -14.16
C ASP A 444 -1.30 -26.10 -15.42
N GLU A 445 -2.03 -27.21 -15.59
CA GLU A 445 -2.10 -28.02 -16.81
C GLU A 445 -2.63 -27.22 -18.02
N GLU A 446 -3.18 -26.02 -17.81
CA GLU A 446 -3.75 -25.15 -18.85
C GLU A 446 -2.78 -24.11 -19.43
N MET A 447 -1.72 -23.74 -18.70
CA MET A 447 -0.59 -23.04 -19.31
C MET A 447 0.20 -24.07 -20.12
N ASN A 448 -0.23 -24.24 -21.36
CA ASN A 448 0.39 -25.01 -22.44
C ASN A 448 1.79 -24.44 -22.79
N THR A 449 2.63 -24.29 -21.78
CA THR A 449 4.03 -23.91 -21.87
C THR A 449 4.76 -25.17 -22.27
N ASP A 450 5.51 -25.07 -23.35
CA ASP A 450 6.41 -26.13 -23.77
C ASP A 450 7.27 -26.53 -22.56
N PRO A 451 7.26 -27.80 -22.11
CA PRO A 451 8.03 -28.23 -20.94
C PRO A 451 9.54 -28.06 -21.10
N THR A 452 10.00 -27.66 -22.29
CA THR A 452 11.38 -27.30 -22.60
C THR A 452 11.71 -25.82 -22.35
N ILE A 453 10.72 -25.01 -21.94
CA ILE A 453 10.84 -23.57 -21.70
C ILE A 453 10.47 -23.27 -20.24
N SER A 454 11.27 -22.45 -19.55
CA SER A 454 10.95 -22.01 -18.17
C SER A 454 9.69 -21.13 -18.13
N SER A 455 8.83 -21.28 -17.13
CA SER A 455 7.49 -20.67 -17.09
C SER A 455 7.49 -19.15 -16.94
N TRP A 456 8.34 -18.60 -16.08
CA TRP A 456 8.41 -17.15 -15.88
C TRP A 456 9.40 -16.54 -16.86
N TYR A 457 10.62 -17.08 -16.86
CA TYR A 457 11.83 -16.94 -17.70
C TYR A 457 11.70 -16.98 -19.24
N PHE A 458 10.73 -17.76 -19.74
CA PHE A 458 10.68 -18.25 -21.14
C PHE A 458 12.03 -18.59 -21.78
N LEU A 459 13.00 -19.06 -20.98
CA LEU A 459 14.30 -19.51 -21.43
C LEU A 459 14.15 -20.93 -21.95
N ASP A 460 14.66 -21.20 -23.15
CA ASP A 460 14.85 -22.58 -23.60
C ASP A 460 15.89 -23.31 -22.75
N ALA A 461 16.04 -24.62 -22.96
CA ALA A 461 16.97 -25.45 -22.20
C ALA A 461 18.42 -24.94 -22.17
N GLU A 462 18.93 -24.39 -23.29
CA GLU A 462 20.31 -23.90 -23.39
C GLU A 462 20.47 -22.56 -22.67
N GLN A 463 19.52 -21.65 -22.85
CA GLN A 463 19.47 -20.37 -22.13
C GLN A 463 19.32 -20.57 -20.62
N PHE A 464 18.44 -21.48 -20.22
CA PHE A 464 18.19 -21.76 -18.83
C PHE A 464 19.40 -22.38 -18.14
N GLU A 465 20.06 -23.36 -18.78
CA GLU A 465 21.30 -23.95 -18.27
C GLU A 465 22.42 -22.89 -18.14
N SER A 466 22.58 -22.03 -19.15
CA SER A 466 23.59 -20.97 -19.14
C SER A 466 23.33 -19.95 -18.02
N ALA A 467 22.08 -19.54 -17.82
CA ALA A 467 21.69 -18.66 -16.73
C ALA A 467 21.93 -19.31 -15.36
N GLN A 468 21.58 -20.59 -15.19
CA GLN A 468 21.82 -21.31 -13.93
C GLN A 468 23.32 -21.42 -13.61
N LEU A 469 24.15 -21.76 -14.59
CA LEU A 469 25.60 -21.86 -14.40
C LEU A 469 26.19 -20.50 -14.04
N TRP A 470 25.81 -19.43 -14.74
CA TRP A 470 26.29 -18.08 -14.46
C TRP A 470 25.87 -17.62 -13.06
N TYR A 471 24.60 -17.83 -12.70
CA TYR A 471 24.06 -17.47 -11.39
C TYR A 471 24.81 -18.17 -10.25
N ARG A 472 25.02 -19.50 -10.33
CA ARG A 472 25.80 -20.25 -9.33
C ARG A 472 27.25 -19.80 -9.26
N ALA A 473 27.90 -19.60 -10.41
CA ALA A 473 29.30 -19.18 -10.47
C ALA A 473 29.55 -17.83 -9.78
N ASN A 474 28.51 -16.99 -9.69
CA ASN A 474 28.56 -15.67 -9.07
C ASN A 474 27.94 -15.64 -7.66
N GLY A 475 27.81 -16.79 -7.00
CA GLY A 475 27.37 -16.90 -5.60
C GLY A 475 25.85 -16.98 -5.41
N GLY A 476 25.09 -17.22 -6.48
CA GLY A 476 23.66 -17.44 -6.41
C GLY A 476 23.30 -18.78 -5.75
N GLU A 477 22.43 -18.72 -4.76
CA GLU A 477 21.86 -19.88 -4.06
C GLU A 477 20.45 -20.19 -4.60
N MET A 478 20.07 -21.46 -4.57
CA MET A 478 18.77 -21.97 -5.09
C MET A 478 18.12 -22.98 -4.14
N ASP A 479 18.56 -23.03 -2.89
CA ASP A 479 18.14 -24.08 -1.96
C ASP A 479 16.70 -23.88 -1.50
N ASN A 480 16.25 -22.62 -1.46
CA ASN A 480 14.88 -22.22 -1.12
C ASN A 480 14.56 -20.84 -1.71
N GLU A 481 13.27 -20.46 -1.70
CA GLU A 481 12.80 -19.18 -2.22
C GLU A 481 13.53 -17.98 -1.59
N GLU A 482 13.77 -18.01 -0.28
CA GLU A 482 14.40 -16.89 0.43
C GLU A 482 15.85 -16.65 0.05
N SER A 483 16.60 -17.70 -0.30
CA SER A 483 17.99 -17.64 -0.74
C SER A 483 18.17 -17.06 -2.15
N ILE A 484 17.08 -16.95 -2.92
CA ILE A 484 17.14 -16.40 -4.27
C ILE A 484 17.52 -14.92 -4.21
N ASN A 485 18.47 -14.53 -5.06
CA ASN A 485 18.84 -13.15 -5.32
C ASN A 485 18.31 -12.71 -6.70
N PRO A 486 17.18 -11.97 -6.77
CA PRO A 486 16.59 -11.56 -8.05
C PRO A 486 17.49 -10.67 -8.89
N ARG A 487 18.24 -9.77 -8.26
CA ARG A 487 19.19 -8.86 -8.91
C ARG A 487 20.28 -9.65 -9.65
N LEU A 488 20.86 -10.65 -8.99
CA LEU A 488 21.91 -11.50 -9.57
C LEU A 488 21.34 -12.42 -10.65
N TYR A 489 20.13 -12.96 -10.46
CA TYR A 489 19.49 -13.81 -11.48
C TYR A 489 19.16 -13.01 -12.75
N THR A 490 18.78 -11.74 -12.61
CA THR A 490 18.52 -10.86 -13.76
C THR A 490 19.78 -10.67 -14.62
N ASP A 491 20.98 -10.55 -14.01
CA ASP A 491 22.25 -10.54 -14.76
C ASP A 491 22.49 -11.88 -15.47
N ALA A 492 22.20 -12.99 -14.80
CA ALA A 492 22.36 -14.32 -15.37
C ALA A 492 21.48 -14.54 -16.61
N VAL A 493 20.24 -14.05 -16.56
CA VAL A 493 19.31 -14.07 -17.70
C VAL A 493 19.82 -13.16 -18.82
N ALA A 494 20.30 -11.96 -18.49
CA ALA A 494 20.83 -11.03 -19.49
C ALA A 494 22.06 -11.60 -20.19
N PHE A 495 22.94 -12.30 -19.47
CA PHE A 495 24.05 -13.07 -20.04
C PHE A 495 23.55 -14.15 -21.00
N ALA A 496 22.60 -14.99 -20.57
CA ALA A 496 22.09 -16.10 -21.38
C ALA A 496 21.31 -15.66 -22.63
N THR A 497 20.79 -14.43 -22.65
CA THR A 497 19.98 -13.88 -23.75
C THR A 497 20.69 -12.81 -24.57
N MET A 498 22.00 -12.61 -24.35
CA MET A 498 22.76 -11.50 -24.94
C MET A 498 22.79 -11.53 -26.49
N TYR A 499 22.87 -12.72 -27.08
CA TYR A 499 22.93 -12.91 -28.55
C TYR A 499 21.71 -13.61 -29.14
N ARG A 500 20.80 -14.09 -28.28
CA ARG A 500 19.56 -14.76 -28.68
C ARG A 500 18.46 -14.42 -27.69
N ASP A 501 17.38 -13.81 -28.19
CA ASP A 501 16.20 -13.50 -27.40
C ASP A 501 15.57 -14.77 -26.79
N ALA A 502 14.89 -14.61 -25.65
CA ALA A 502 14.10 -15.69 -25.04
C ALA A 502 12.83 -16.01 -25.86
N HIS A 503 12.21 -17.16 -25.61
CA HIS A 503 11.05 -17.65 -26.37
C HIS A 503 9.74 -16.95 -26.00
N GLY A 504 9.54 -15.73 -26.49
CA GLY A 504 8.28 -14.98 -26.34
C GLY A 504 7.99 -14.46 -24.92
N GLY A 505 6.77 -13.97 -24.70
CA GLY A 505 6.33 -13.38 -23.41
C GLY A 505 6.55 -11.87 -23.29
N SER A 506 5.73 -11.21 -22.46
CA SER A 506 5.64 -9.74 -22.36
C SER A 506 6.88 -9.05 -21.77
N ARG A 507 7.75 -9.76 -21.03
CA ARG A 507 8.99 -9.21 -20.42
C ARG A 507 10.24 -9.33 -21.32
N ARG A 508 10.13 -10.05 -22.44
CA ARG A 508 11.29 -10.81 -22.98
C ARG A 508 11.57 -10.57 -24.45
N ILE A 509 10.60 -10.01 -25.16
CA ILE A 509 10.83 -9.41 -26.46
C ILE A 509 11.54 -8.06 -26.28
N PRO A 510 12.28 -7.59 -27.29
CA PRO A 510 12.88 -6.26 -27.27
C PRO A 510 11.84 -5.16 -27.01
N ILE A 511 12.22 -4.14 -26.22
CA ILE A 511 11.37 -3.00 -25.85
C ILE A 511 10.75 -2.36 -27.09
N GLY A 512 11.53 -2.16 -28.15
CA GLY A 512 11.04 -1.58 -29.41
C GLY A 512 9.92 -2.41 -30.04
N LEU A 513 10.06 -3.73 -30.05
CA LEU A 513 9.02 -4.62 -30.57
C LEU A 513 7.75 -4.54 -29.72
N LYS A 514 7.90 -4.56 -28.38
CA LYS A 514 6.78 -4.44 -27.44
C LYS A 514 6.00 -3.14 -27.63
N TYR A 515 6.70 -2.00 -27.66
CA TYR A 515 6.05 -0.69 -27.79
C TYR A 515 5.49 -0.45 -29.20
N SER A 516 6.04 -1.07 -30.25
CA SER A 516 5.43 -1.00 -31.58
C SER A 516 4.02 -1.63 -31.63
N VAL A 517 3.74 -2.60 -30.75
CA VAL A 517 2.44 -3.24 -30.61
C VAL A 517 1.54 -2.48 -29.64
N LEU A 518 2.08 -2.11 -28.47
CA LEU A 518 1.30 -1.44 -27.40
C LEU A 518 0.96 0.01 -27.74
N SER A 519 1.81 0.68 -28.51
CA SER A 519 1.69 2.10 -28.85
C SER A 519 2.13 2.32 -30.30
N PRO A 520 1.35 1.82 -31.29
CA PRO A 520 1.73 1.82 -32.71
C PRO A 520 1.89 3.23 -33.31
N ASN A 521 1.41 4.26 -32.60
CA ASN A 521 1.52 5.66 -33.00
C ASN A 521 2.79 6.35 -32.48
N ASN A 522 3.58 5.70 -31.62
CA ASN A 522 4.81 6.26 -31.08
C ASN A 522 5.93 6.17 -32.12
N ASN A 523 6.68 7.26 -32.31
CA ASN A 523 7.86 7.22 -33.16
C ASN A 523 9.06 6.66 -32.39
N LEU A 524 9.38 5.40 -32.67
CA LEU A 524 10.51 4.67 -32.06
C LEU A 524 11.83 4.84 -32.84
N GLU A 525 11.81 5.53 -33.99
CA GLU A 525 12.99 5.64 -34.86
C GLU A 525 14.14 6.38 -34.16
N GLY A 526 15.34 5.78 -34.17
CA GLY A 526 16.56 6.39 -33.64
C GLY A 526 16.69 6.37 -32.11
N GLN A 527 15.73 5.80 -31.38
CA GLN A 527 15.88 5.61 -29.94
C GLN A 527 16.86 4.47 -29.62
N LYS A 528 17.66 4.68 -28.59
CA LYS A 528 18.65 3.71 -28.10
C LYS A 528 18.01 2.71 -27.14
N GLY A 529 18.59 1.52 -27.00
CA GLY A 529 18.14 0.51 -26.03
C GLY A 529 16.82 -0.17 -26.38
N LEU A 530 16.25 0.09 -27.55
CA LEU A 530 15.06 -0.59 -28.04
C LEU A 530 15.31 -2.08 -28.34
N GLU A 531 16.57 -2.45 -28.56
CA GLU A 531 17.01 -3.82 -28.74
C GLU A 531 17.07 -4.62 -27.44
N LEU A 532 17.07 -3.95 -26.28
CA LEU A 532 17.07 -4.63 -24.98
C LEU A 532 15.66 -5.12 -24.65
N SER A 533 15.56 -6.29 -24.01
CA SER A 533 14.37 -6.68 -23.25
C SER A 533 14.30 -5.93 -21.92
N TYR A 534 13.15 -6.01 -21.21
CA TYR A 534 13.01 -5.40 -19.88
C TYR A 534 14.03 -5.98 -18.89
N THR A 535 14.29 -7.29 -18.97
CA THR A 535 15.29 -7.95 -18.10
C THR A 535 16.71 -7.48 -18.41
N GLN A 536 17.06 -7.32 -19.68
CA GLN A 536 18.37 -6.79 -20.07
C GLN A 536 18.53 -5.31 -19.68
N ALA A 537 17.48 -4.49 -19.85
CA ALA A 537 17.47 -3.10 -19.40
C ALA A 537 17.66 -3.00 -17.88
N ALA A 538 16.96 -3.84 -17.10
CA ALA A 538 17.11 -3.90 -15.66
C ALA A 538 18.52 -4.32 -15.22
N ALA A 539 19.10 -5.34 -15.85
CA ALA A 539 20.48 -5.77 -15.61
C ALA A 539 21.49 -4.65 -15.95
N PHE A 540 21.28 -3.94 -17.06
CA PHE A 540 22.13 -2.83 -17.45
C PHE A 540 22.03 -1.64 -16.50
N ILE A 541 20.82 -1.25 -16.08
CA ILE A 541 20.61 -0.21 -15.06
C ILE A 541 21.23 -0.61 -13.72
N GLY A 542 21.05 -1.87 -13.31
CA GLY A 542 21.69 -2.40 -12.11
C GLY A 542 23.21 -2.26 -12.17
N TRP A 543 23.84 -2.67 -13.28
CA TRP A 543 25.28 -2.51 -13.48
C TRP A 543 25.73 -1.04 -13.47
N LEU A 544 24.96 -0.14 -14.08
CA LEU A 544 25.24 1.30 -14.04
C LEU A 544 25.21 1.82 -12.59
N CYS A 545 24.21 1.43 -11.80
CA CYS A 545 24.10 1.83 -10.40
C CYS A 545 25.23 1.22 -9.55
N ASP A 546 25.60 -0.04 -9.79
CA ASP A 546 26.70 -0.72 -9.10
C ASP A 546 28.06 -0.06 -9.41
N THR A 547 28.23 0.46 -10.64
CA THR A 547 29.49 1.05 -11.13
C THR A 547 29.61 2.54 -10.78
N TYR A 548 28.51 3.29 -10.90
CA TYR A 548 28.50 4.76 -10.84
C TYR A 548 27.73 5.33 -9.65
N THR A 549 27.04 4.51 -8.85
CA THR A 549 26.01 4.88 -7.84
C THR A 549 24.68 5.31 -8.44
N LEU A 550 23.59 5.09 -7.70
CA LEU A 550 22.23 5.45 -8.12
C LEU A 550 22.08 6.96 -8.36
N ASP A 551 22.51 7.77 -7.39
CA ASP A 551 22.46 9.24 -7.45
C ASP A 551 23.07 9.77 -8.74
N ARG A 552 24.28 9.30 -9.07
CA ARG A 552 25.00 9.75 -10.24
C ARG A 552 24.32 9.37 -11.55
N VAL A 553 23.80 8.14 -11.65
CA VAL A 553 23.09 7.67 -12.85
C VAL A 553 21.84 8.50 -13.07
N LEU A 554 21.08 8.76 -11.99
CA LEU A 554 19.87 9.57 -12.06
C LEU A 554 20.18 11.05 -12.33
N ASP A 555 21.21 11.66 -11.74
CA ASP A 555 21.60 13.04 -12.05
C ASP A 555 21.92 13.21 -13.56
N VAL A 556 22.66 12.26 -14.14
CA VAL A 556 23.03 12.34 -15.55
C VAL A 556 21.83 12.13 -16.48
N TYR A 557 20.95 11.16 -16.20
CA TYR A 557 19.86 10.81 -17.12
C TYR A 557 18.52 11.51 -16.85
N VAL A 558 18.26 11.91 -15.60
CA VAL A 558 17.06 12.66 -15.20
C VAL A 558 17.32 14.16 -15.32
N ASN A 559 18.36 14.67 -14.66
CA ASN A 559 18.68 16.11 -14.68
C ASN A 559 19.45 16.53 -15.93
N ASN A 560 19.78 15.59 -16.83
CA ASN A 560 20.61 15.80 -18.01
C ASN A 560 21.98 16.41 -17.66
N ALA A 561 22.52 16.06 -16.48
CA ALA A 561 23.87 16.46 -16.10
C ALA A 561 24.87 15.93 -17.15
N GLU A 562 25.90 16.74 -17.45
CA GLU A 562 26.94 16.41 -18.43
C GLU A 562 26.41 16.05 -19.85
N GLY A 563 25.20 16.49 -20.17
CA GLY A 563 24.57 16.23 -21.46
C GLY A 563 24.19 14.76 -21.67
N GLY A 564 23.85 14.04 -20.58
CA GLY A 564 23.36 12.66 -20.63
C GLY A 564 24.45 11.63 -20.90
N LYS A 565 25.70 11.93 -20.54
CA LYS A 565 26.85 11.03 -20.74
C LYS A 565 27.53 10.73 -19.41
N LEU A 566 27.36 9.51 -18.92
CA LEU A 566 28.08 9.03 -17.73
C LEU A 566 29.57 8.92 -18.05
N ASP A 567 30.38 9.73 -17.36
CA ASP A 567 31.83 9.85 -17.55
C ASP A 567 32.24 10.06 -19.01
N GLY A 568 31.42 10.83 -19.75
CA GLY A 568 31.64 11.14 -21.16
C GLY A 568 31.38 10.00 -22.14
N LYS A 569 31.00 8.81 -21.65
CA LYS A 569 30.70 7.63 -22.47
C LYS A 569 29.32 7.72 -23.12
N SER A 570 29.24 7.20 -24.33
CA SER A 570 27.98 6.96 -25.03
C SER A 570 27.30 5.69 -24.54
N TYR A 571 26.00 5.55 -24.86
CA TYR A 571 25.23 4.33 -24.61
C TYR A 571 25.93 3.07 -25.16
N GLU A 572 26.48 3.11 -26.38
CA GLU A 572 27.12 1.93 -26.99
C GLU A 572 28.41 1.54 -26.25
N GLU A 573 29.18 2.52 -25.79
CA GLU A 573 30.38 2.28 -24.97
C GLU A 573 30.00 1.67 -23.62
N LEU A 574 28.99 2.22 -22.93
CA LEU A 574 28.52 1.69 -21.65
C LEU A 574 27.90 0.29 -21.79
N LYS A 575 27.14 0.05 -22.86
CA LYS A 575 26.58 -1.27 -23.17
C LYS A 575 27.69 -2.28 -23.43
N THR A 576 28.73 -1.90 -24.17
CA THR A 576 29.89 -2.76 -24.42
C THR A 576 30.58 -3.11 -23.10
N ASP A 577 30.84 -2.12 -22.24
CA ASP A 577 31.46 -2.35 -20.93
C ASP A 577 30.62 -3.29 -20.04
N TRP A 578 29.30 -3.13 -20.06
CA TRP A 578 28.37 -4.01 -19.35
C TRP A 578 28.39 -5.45 -19.89
N GLN A 579 28.39 -5.62 -21.21
CA GLN A 579 28.48 -6.94 -21.84
C GLN A 579 29.81 -7.62 -21.52
N ASP A 580 30.92 -6.88 -21.60
CA ASP A 580 32.25 -7.36 -21.21
C ASP A 580 32.28 -7.77 -19.74
N TYR A 581 31.62 -7.01 -18.86
CA TYR A 581 31.45 -7.38 -17.46
C TYR A 581 30.72 -8.72 -17.30
N LEU A 582 29.57 -8.90 -17.96
CA LEU A 582 28.81 -10.16 -17.91
C LEU A 582 29.61 -11.35 -18.45
N ILE A 583 30.32 -11.15 -19.58
CA ILE A 583 31.18 -12.17 -20.20
C ILE A 583 32.32 -12.56 -19.27
N SER A 584 32.99 -11.58 -18.65
CA SER A 584 34.10 -11.85 -17.72
C SER A 584 33.67 -12.66 -16.50
N ARG A 585 32.44 -12.45 -16.01
CA ARG A 585 31.84 -13.21 -14.90
C ARG A 585 31.24 -14.55 -15.32
N GLY A 586 31.08 -14.76 -16.62
CA GLY A 586 30.62 -16.00 -17.22
C GLY A 586 31.74 -16.81 -17.87
N GLU A 587 33.01 -16.54 -17.54
CA GLU A 587 34.15 -17.18 -18.21
C GLU A 587 34.04 -18.72 -18.13
N GLY A 588 34.07 -19.37 -19.30
CA GLY A 588 33.94 -20.82 -19.42
C GLY A 588 32.50 -21.35 -19.48
N ILE A 589 31.49 -20.47 -19.44
CA ILE A 589 30.08 -20.82 -19.65
C ILE A 589 29.70 -20.45 -21.09
N THR A 590 29.04 -21.38 -21.80
CA THR A 590 28.55 -21.13 -23.15
C THR A 590 27.51 -20.01 -23.15
N ILE A 591 27.61 -19.05 -24.08
CA ILE A 591 26.59 -18.04 -24.30
C ILE A 591 25.71 -18.48 -25.48
N PRO A 592 24.42 -18.75 -25.27
CA PRO A 592 23.52 -19.18 -26.34
C PRO A 592 23.51 -18.18 -27.50
N GLY A 593 23.65 -18.69 -28.73
CA GLY A 593 23.65 -17.88 -29.95
C GLY A 593 24.91 -17.05 -30.19
N GLN A 594 25.96 -17.17 -29.35
CA GLN A 594 27.23 -16.54 -29.62
C GLN A 594 27.83 -17.07 -30.94
N PRO A 595 28.20 -16.20 -31.89
CA PRO A 595 28.61 -16.59 -33.24
C PRO A 595 30.01 -17.23 -33.34
#